data_AF-E0ST21-F1
#
_entry.id   AF-E0ST21-F1
#
_cell.length_a   1.000
_cell.length_b   1.000
_cell.length_c   1.000
_cell.angle_alpha   90.00
_cell.angle_beta   90.00
_cell.angle_gamma   90.00
#
_symmetry.space_group_name_H-M   'P 1'
#
loop_
_entity.id
_entity.type
_entity.pdbx_description
1 polymer ?
#
loop_
_entity_poly.entity_id
_entity_poly.type
_entity_poly.pdbx_seq_one_letter_code
_entity_poly.pdbx_strand_id
1 'polypeptide(L)'
;MARRRSKWRKTAAVMKKLMQEARKVRVKESLRQCPICGNPNSFSIEIEIDKESGRKSAHIMCANCHFEYSMQNLPAIADEFWVYSKVLDMIQKETIKPIERASQEVSAVSTEEKTEEETEITLEEETV
;
A
#
# COMPACT_ATOMS: atom_id res chain seq x y z
N MET A 1 25.21 0.79 53.21
CA MET A 1 25.40 1.52 51.93
C MET A 1 24.52 0.95 50.79
N ALA A 2 23.18 0.91 50.92
CA ALA A 2 22.31 0.24 49.92
C ALA A 2 21.58 1.20 48.94
N ARG A 3 21.55 2.50 49.23
CA ARG A 3 20.70 3.47 48.50
C ARG A 3 21.21 3.85 47.09
N ARG A 4 22.49 3.63 46.78
CA ARG A 4 23.05 4.02 45.46
C ARG A 4 22.62 3.10 44.31
N ARG A 5 22.33 1.81 44.57
CA ARG A 5 21.95 0.85 43.50
C ARG A 5 20.55 1.09 42.92
N SER A 6 19.63 1.75 43.64
CA SER A 6 18.26 1.96 43.16
C SER A 6 18.15 3.09 42.14
N LYS A 7 19.02 4.12 42.21
CA LYS A 7 19.01 5.25 41.28
C LYS A 7 19.41 4.84 39.86
N TRP A 8 20.42 3.96 39.74
CA TRP A 8 20.89 3.42 38.46
C TRP A 8 19.89 2.49 37.77
N ARG A 9 19.10 1.71 38.53
CA ARG A 9 18.05 0.86 37.94
C ARG A 9 16.90 1.70 37.36
N LYS A 10 16.55 2.81 38.01
CA LYS A 10 15.52 3.74 37.52
C LYS A 10 15.98 4.43 36.23
N THR A 11 17.21 4.93 36.17
CA THR A 11 17.74 5.56 34.95
C THR A 11 17.90 4.57 33.81
N ALA A 12 18.36 3.34 34.06
CA ALA A 12 18.44 2.29 33.04
C ALA A 12 17.07 1.90 32.47
N ALA A 13 16.03 1.82 33.33
CA ALA A 13 14.66 1.55 32.87
C ALA A 13 14.11 2.67 31.98
N VAL A 14 14.37 3.94 32.33
CA VAL A 14 13.98 5.11 31.51
C VAL A 14 14.74 5.11 30.18
N MET A 15 16.06 4.89 30.21
CA MET A 15 16.89 4.81 28.99
C MET A 15 16.42 3.68 28.06
N LYS A 16 16.05 2.52 28.62
CA LYS A 16 15.53 1.40 27.85
C LYS A 16 14.19 1.74 27.18
N LYS A 17 13.30 2.46 27.87
CA LYS A 17 12.04 2.96 27.27
C LYS A 17 12.31 3.94 26.12
N LEU A 18 13.18 4.93 26.33
CA LEU A 18 13.59 5.88 25.29
C LEU A 18 14.21 5.18 24.06
N MET A 19 15.10 4.21 24.27
CA MET A 19 15.67 3.43 23.17
C MET A 19 14.62 2.59 22.43
N GLN A 20 13.63 2.04 23.14
CA GLN A 20 12.53 1.30 22.51
C GLN A 20 11.64 2.22 21.67
N GLU A 21 11.33 3.43 22.16
CA GLU A 21 10.59 4.44 21.40
C GLU A 21 11.38 4.89 20.16
N ALA A 22 12.68 5.18 20.31
CA ALA A 22 13.54 5.53 19.18
C ALA A 22 13.59 4.42 18.12
N ARG A 23 13.62 3.14 18.52
CA ARG A 23 13.55 2.01 17.57
C ARG A 23 12.21 1.96 16.83
N LYS A 24 11.09 2.21 17.52
CA LYS A 24 9.75 2.25 16.89
C LYS A 24 9.63 3.39 15.87
N VAL A 25 10.20 4.56 16.17
CA VAL A 25 10.21 5.70 15.25
C VAL A 25 11.01 5.37 13.98
N ARG A 26 12.21 4.79 14.12
CA ARG A 26 13.04 4.38 12.96
C ARG A 26 12.36 3.36 12.05
N VAL A 27 11.63 2.39 12.63
CA VAL A 27 10.87 1.41 11.84
C VAL A 27 9.74 2.10 11.07
N LYS A 28 9.06 3.09 11.66
CA LYS A 28 8.05 3.90 10.95
C LYS A 28 8.66 4.76 9.84
N GLU A 29 9.86 5.30 10.04
CA GLU A 29 10.58 6.08 9.03
C GLU A 29 11.02 5.21 7.85
N SER A 30 11.46 3.97 8.09
CA SER A 30 11.84 3.04 6.99
C SER A 30 10.68 2.63 6.08
N LEU A 31 9.42 2.83 6.50
CA LEU A 31 8.23 2.52 5.69
C LEU A 31 7.87 3.62 4.68
N ARG A 32 8.61 4.73 4.66
CA ARG A 32 8.38 5.87 3.75
C ARG A 32 9.38 5.94 2.60
N GLN A 33 10.06 4.84 2.29
CA GLN A 33 10.92 4.79 1.12
C GLN A 33 10.10 4.52 -0.15
N CYS A 34 10.19 5.44 -1.11
CA CYS A 34 9.51 5.25 -2.39
C CYS A 34 10.08 4.01 -3.10
N PRO A 35 9.23 3.05 -3.52
CA PRO A 35 9.69 1.84 -4.19
C PRO A 35 10.19 2.06 -5.62
N ILE A 36 9.89 3.21 -6.22
CA ILE A 36 10.27 3.55 -7.60
C ILE A 36 11.61 4.31 -7.62
N CYS A 37 11.72 5.40 -6.84
CA CYS A 37 12.91 6.25 -6.86
C CYS A 37 13.85 6.06 -5.66
N GLY A 38 13.49 5.22 -4.69
CA GLY A 38 14.32 4.91 -3.52
C GLY A 38 14.47 6.04 -2.50
N ASN A 39 13.78 7.18 -2.66
CA ASN A 39 13.92 8.32 -1.76
C ASN A 39 13.11 8.11 -0.45
N PRO A 40 13.75 8.16 0.74
CA PRO A 40 13.15 7.81 2.03
C PRO A 40 12.16 8.83 2.61
N ASN A 41 12.18 10.09 2.12
CA ASN A 41 11.41 11.18 2.75
C ASN A 41 10.29 11.72 1.87
N SER A 42 10.16 11.21 0.65
CA SER A 42 9.27 11.77 -0.37
C SER A 42 7.97 10.99 -0.56
N PHE A 43 7.80 9.86 0.14
CA PHE A 43 6.64 8.99 0.00
C PHE A 43 5.62 9.25 1.11
N SER A 44 4.38 9.54 0.73
CA SER A 44 3.25 9.72 1.63
C SER A 44 2.14 8.73 1.29
N ILE A 45 1.50 8.23 2.35
CA ILE A 45 0.32 7.37 2.28
C ILE A 45 -0.76 8.06 3.10
N GLU A 46 -1.86 8.42 2.46
CA GLU A 46 -3.03 9.02 3.08
C GLU A 46 -4.16 8.00 3.02
N ILE A 47 -4.69 7.61 4.19
CA ILE A 47 -5.78 6.66 4.29
C ILE A 47 -7.04 7.43 4.68
N GLU A 48 -8.00 7.45 3.78
CA GLU A 48 -9.30 8.05 4.01
C GLU A 48 -10.32 6.96 4.37
N ILE A 49 -11.23 7.29 5.27
CA ILE A 49 -12.27 6.37 5.74
C ILE A 49 -13.61 7.00 5.39
N ASP A 50 -14.34 6.34 4.49
CA ASP A 50 -15.69 6.73 4.17
C ASP A 50 -16.61 6.38 5.34
N LYS A 51 -17.18 7.41 5.96
CA LYS A 51 -18.04 7.26 7.15
C LYS A 51 -19.36 6.55 6.83
N GLU A 52 -19.80 6.59 5.57
CA GLU A 52 -21.08 6.04 5.12
C GLU A 52 -20.97 4.56 4.73
N SER A 53 -19.91 4.20 4.00
CA SER A 53 -19.71 2.84 3.49
C SER A 53 -18.84 1.98 4.42
N GLY A 54 -18.15 2.60 5.39
CA GLY A 54 -17.16 1.93 6.25
C GLY A 54 -15.94 1.42 5.49
N ARG A 55 -15.81 1.75 4.20
CA ARG A 55 -14.69 1.35 3.35
C ARG A 55 -13.55 2.33 3.52
N LYS A 56 -12.33 1.82 3.40
CA LYS A 56 -11.12 2.64 3.40
C LYS A 56 -10.64 2.83 1.97
N SER A 57 -10.21 4.03 1.64
CA SER A 57 -9.44 4.35 0.44
C SER A 57 -8.04 4.75 0.87
N ALA A 58 -7.05 4.50 0.01
CA ALA A 58 -5.68 4.90 0.26
C ALA A 58 -5.12 5.64 -0.95
N HIS A 59 -4.64 6.85 -0.73
CA HIS A 59 -3.95 7.69 -1.70
C HIS A 59 -2.46 7.65 -1.41
N ILE A 60 -1.68 7.21 -2.40
CA ILE A 60 -0.23 7.07 -2.32
C ILE A 60 0.39 8.09 -3.26
N MET A 61 1.30 8.90 -2.75
CA MET A 61 1.97 9.92 -3.54
C MET A 61 3.47 9.94 -3.23
N CYS A 62 4.29 10.14 -4.26
CA CYS A 62 5.70 10.45 -4.12
C CYS A 62 6.03 11.82 -4.68
N ALA A 63 6.49 12.74 -3.82
CA ALA A 63 6.86 14.09 -4.22
C ALA A 63 8.10 14.16 -5.15
N ASN A 64 8.96 13.13 -5.14
CA ASN A 64 10.21 13.13 -5.91
C ASN A 64 10.04 12.58 -7.34
N CYS A 65 9.32 11.48 -7.51
CA CYS A 65 9.10 10.87 -8.82
C CYS A 65 7.69 11.12 -9.38
N HIS A 66 6.85 11.86 -8.66
CA HIS A 66 5.45 12.12 -9.01
C HIS A 66 4.64 10.84 -9.24
N PHE A 67 5.01 9.76 -8.55
CA PHE A 67 4.22 8.56 -8.52
C PHE A 67 2.94 8.82 -7.72
N GLU A 68 1.80 8.59 -8.35
CA GLU A 68 0.49 8.69 -7.73
C GLU A 68 -0.28 7.40 -7.99
N TYR A 69 -0.85 6.84 -6.93
CA TYR A 69 -1.67 5.65 -7.03
C TYR A 69 -2.77 5.67 -5.97
N SER A 70 -3.99 5.34 -6.35
CA SER A 70 -5.13 5.25 -5.44
C SER A 70 -5.64 3.81 -5.39
N MET A 71 -5.83 3.32 -4.17
CA MET A 71 -6.49 2.04 -3.90
C MET A 71 -7.84 2.32 -3.28
N GLN A 72 -8.86 1.67 -3.82
CA GLN A 72 -10.23 1.73 -3.30
C GLN A 72 -10.59 0.40 -2.62
N ASN A 73 -11.61 0.44 -1.77
CA ASN A 73 -12.18 -0.75 -1.12
C ASN A 73 -11.17 -1.54 -0.25
N LEU A 74 -10.34 -0.86 0.52
CA LEU A 74 -9.43 -1.51 1.45
C LEU A 74 -10.18 -2.13 2.64
N PRO A 75 -9.69 -3.27 3.18
CA PRO A 75 -10.26 -3.87 4.37
C PRO A 75 -10.11 -2.94 5.58
N ALA A 76 -11.03 -3.03 6.54
CA ALA A 76 -11.01 -2.17 7.74
C ALA A 76 -9.73 -2.32 8.59
N ILE A 77 -9.01 -3.43 8.46
CA ILE A 77 -7.74 -3.72 9.16
C ILE A 77 -6.53 -3.16 8.40
N ALA A 78 -6.71 -2.60 7.21
CA ALA A 78 -5.60 -2.03 6.45
C ALA A 78 -5.00 -0.81 7.17
N ASP A 79 -3.71 -0.92 7.42
CA ASP A 79 -2.80 0.12 7.94
C ASP A 79 -1.82 0.56 6.84
N GLU A 80 -1.06 1.64 7.09
CA GLU A 80 -0.01 2.15 6.18
C GLU A 80 0.96 1.06 5.71
N PHE A 81 1.34 0.13 6.58
CA PHE A 81 2.24 -0.98 6.24
C PHE A 81 1.61 -1.96 5.23
N TRP A 82 0.32 -2.24 5.40
CA TRP A 82 -0.41 -3.15 4.51
C TRP A 82 -0.51 -2.53 3.12
N VAL A 83 -0.84 -1.23 3.08
CA VAL A 83 -0.87 -0.42 1.85
C VAL A 83 0.48 -0.47 1.14
N TYR A 84 1.56 -0.18 1.87
CA TYR A 84 2.91 -0.20 1.33
C TYR A 84 3.31 -1.57 0.76
N SER A 85 3.05 -2.64 1.51
CA SER A 85 3.34 -4.01 1.07
C SER A 85 2.58 -4.36 -0.21
N LYS A 86 1.32 -3.94 -0.31
CA LYS A 86 0.51 -4.18 -1.51
C LYS A 86 1.06 -3.44 -2.72
N VAL A 87 1.55 -2.22 -2.54
CA VAL A 87 2.20 -1.43 -3.60
C VAL A 87 3.47 -2.11 -4.10
N LEU A 88 4.29 -2.65 -3.19
CA LEU A 88 5.48 -3.42 -3.58
C LEU A 88 5.11 -4.63 -4.44
N ASP A 89 4.09 -5.39 -4.03
CA ASP A 89 3.61 -6.55 -4.80
C ASP A 89 3.13 -6.15 -6.21
N MET A 90 2.44 -5.01 -6.33
CA MET A 90 1.94 -4.51 -7.62
C MET A 90 3.07 -4.07 -8.54
N ILE A 91 4.11 -3.44 -7.99
CA ILE A 91 5.30 -3.03 -8.75
C ILE A 91 6.07 -4.27 -9.23
N GLN A 92 6.26 -5.27 -8.36
CA GLN A 92 6.94 -6.51 -8.72
C GLN A 92 6.20 -7.31 -9.80
N LYS A 93 4.86 -7.21 -9.83
CA LYS A 93 4.02 -7.87 -10.85
C LYS A 93 3.86 -7.03 -12.13
N GLU A 94 4.55 -5.91 -12.24
CA GLU A 94 4.50 -4.96 -13.36
C GLU A 94 3.09 -4.41 -13.68
N THR A 95 2.14 -4.52 -12.74
CA THR A 95 0.77 -4.01 -12.96
C THR A 95 0.70 -2.48 -12.93
N ILE A 96 1.77 -1.83 -12.47
CA ILE A 96 1.89 -0.37 -12.41
C ILE A 96 3.20 0.01 -13.08
N LYS A 97 3.13 0.60 -14.28
CA LYS A 97 4.29 1.22 -14.91
C LYS A 97 4.41 2.65 -14.38
N PRO A 98 5.57 3.04 -13.79
CA PRO A 98 5.79 4.44 -13.45
C PRO A 98 5.66 5.28 -14.73
N ILE A 99 5.03 6.44 -14.61
CA ILE A 99 4.83 7.37 -15.74
C ILE A 99 6.22 7.84 -16.19
N GLU A 100 6.76 7.17 -17.21
CA GLU A 100 7.91 7.67 -17.95
C GLU A 100 7.46 8.91 -18.69
N ARG A 101 7.86 10.10 -18.22
CA ARG A 101 7.72 11.33 -19.00
C ARG A 101 8.68 11.27 -20.20
N ALA A 102 8.29 10.55 -21.23
CA ALA A 102 8.77 10.68 -22.59
C ALA A 102 7.64 10.22 -23.53
N SER A 103 6.83 11.17 -23.98
CA SER A 103 6.16 11.17 -25.28
C SER A 103 5.52 9.85 -25.76
N GLN A 104 4.24 9.59 -25.49
CA GLN A 104 3.29 9.02 -26.47
C GLN A 104 1.88 8.84 -25.88
N GLU A 105 0.96 9.61 -26.45
CA GLU A 105 -0.37 9.24 -26.93
C GLU A 105 -1.22 8.25 -26.11
N VAL A 106 -2.32 8.81 -25.62
CA VAL A 106 -3.59 8.17 -25.30
C VAL A 106 -3.99 7.09 -26.33
N SER A 107 -3.72 5.83 -26.01
CA SER A 107 -4.50 4.70 -26.54
C SER A 107 -5.39 4.18 -25.42
N ALA A 108 -6.61 4.69 -25.37
CA ALA A 108 -7.71 4.10 -24.62
C ALA A 108 -7.90 2.66 -25.11
N VAL A 109 -7.55 1.68 -24.27
CA VAL A 109 -8.05 0.32 -24.37
C VAL A 109 -8.60 -0.03 -22.99
N SER A 110 -9.82 0.45 -22.74
CA SER A 110 -10.69 -0.10 -21.70
C SER A 110 -11.44 -1.27 -22.32
N THR A 111 -10.92 -2.46 -22.06
CA THR A 111 -11.70 -3.70 -22.12
C THR A 111 -12.65 -3.69 -20.92
N GLU A 112 -13.94 -3.45 -21.16
CA GLU A 112 -15.06 -3.75 -20.25
C GLU A 112 -16.06 -4.57 -21.08
N GLU A 113 -16.13 -5.88 -20.86
CA GLU A 113 -17.14 -6.56 -20.03
C GLU A 113 -18.47 -6.85 -20.78
N LYS A 114 -18.60 -8.13 -21.15
CA LYS A 114 -19.78 -9.02 -21.02
C LYS A 114 -21.15 -8.37 -20.69
N THR A 115 -22.15 -8.69 -21.52
CA THR A 115 -23.54 -9.05 -21.15
C THR A 115 -24.18 -9.84 -22.30
N GLU A 116 -24.65 -11.08 -22.04
CA GLU A 116 -26.08 -11.51 -22.12
C GLU A 116 -26.52 -11.86 -23.56
N GLU A 117 -27.33 -12.84 -23.95
CA GLU A 117 -28.11 -13.94 -23.36
C GLU A 117 -28.66 -14.75 -24.57
N GLU A 118 -28.94 -16.04 -24.36
CA GLU A 118 -29.97 -16.89 -25.03
C GLU A 118 -30.08 -16.96 -26.58
N THR A 119 -30.08 -18.13 -27.25
CA THR A 119 -31.23 -19.05 -27.36
C THR A 119 -30.93 -20.23 -28.33
N GLU A 120 -31.50 -21.41 -28.00
CA GLU A 120 -32.09 -22.47 -28.86
C GLU A 120 -31.25 -23.20 -29.93
N ILE A 121 -30.85 -24.48 -29.74
CA ILE A 121 -31.57 -25.78 -29.90
C ILE A 121 -31.87 -26.17 -31.36
N THR A 122 -31.27 -27.27 -31.83
CA THR A 122 -31.83 -28.42 -32.60
C THR A 122 -30.68 -29.41 -32.85
N LEU A 123 -30.67 -30.60 -32.23
CA LEU A 123 -31.13 -31.90 -32.77
C LEU A 123 -30.41 -32.22 -34.12
N GLU A 124 -29.72 -33.35 -34.33
CA GLU A 124 -30.20 -34.74 -34.29
C GLU A 124 -29.02 -35.77 -34.27
N GLU A 125 -29.28 -36.90 -33.61
CA GLU A 125 -28.97 -38.31 -33.98
C GLU A 125 -27.50 -38.75 -34.22
N GLU A 126 -26.93 -39.59 -33.36
CA GLU A 126 -27.06 -41.08 -33.30
C GLU A 126 -26.37 -41.86 -34.44
N THR A 127 -25.37 -42.67 -34.03
CA THR A 127 -24.85 -43.90 -34.69
C THR A 127 -24.09 -43.70 -36.03
N VAL A 128 -22.93 -44.32 -36.28
CA VAL A 128 -22.55 -45.75 -36.29
C VAL A 128 -21.05 -45.90 -36.02
#